data_AF-K9WQF9-F1
#
_entry.id   AF-K9WQF9-F1
#
_cell.length_a   1.000
_cell.length_b   1.000
_cell.length_c   1.000
_cell.angle_alpha   90.00
_cell.angle_beta   90.00
_cell.angle_gamma   90.00
#
_symmetry.space_group_name_H-M   'P 1'
#
loop_
_entity.id
_entity.type
_entity.pdbx_description
1 polymer ?
#
loop_
_entity_poly.entity_id
_entity_poly.type
_entity_poly.pdbx_seq_one_letter_code
_entity_poly.pdbx_strand_id
1 'polypeptide(L)'
;MQDNKVISLPPLTFPPAWAVELPLMNEDIRQLQIKVQQALEDLSQVAAIVDGKRYINSVLLAGKNKEPKLLEEVQNELRNMKCSTDQTKWLDQARTLADNAYASFDECFRVTTHFVNLLPNVKEAEFRRHIINIQKCQETAKHKCEYLNNHLKQLLNSSDALEKQTENNLIDIRSYQPDIQENSSLLKESPSLAKVDIFSLYKAGVKKLIDELGNDHSRLVDVLTYEARLLENIDEKEKNGDYEGLRANRYEILRGLNRVALEELGKSFNELCGI
;
A
#
# COMPACT_ATOMS: atom_id res chain seq x y z
N MET A 1 23.59 25.92 40.68
CA MET A 1 22.25 25.44 40.31
C MET A 1 21.96 25.99 38.93
N GLN A 2 22.17 25.19 37.88
CA GLN A 2 21.93 25.59 36.49
C GLN A 2 20.51 25.16 36.13
N ASP A 3 19.68 26.13 35.75
CA ASP A 3 18.32 25.91 35.31
C ASP A 3 18.32 25.18 33.95
N ASN A 4 17.97 23.89 33.98
CA ASN A 4 17.66 23.11 32.78
C ASN A 4 16.37 23.63 32.16
N LYS A 5 16.48 24.64 31.28
CA LYS A 5 15.40 25.01 30.36
C LYS A 5 15.19 23.83 29.40
N VAL A 6 14.15 23.05 29.66
CA VAL A 6 13.64 22.06 28.72
C VAL A 6 13.16 22.82 27.48
N ILE A 7 13.95 22.78 26.40
CA ILE A 7 13.55 23.29 25.10
C ILE A 7 12.48 22.34 24.58
N SER A 8 11.20 22.73 24.69
CA SER A 8 10.12 22.02 24.01
C SER A 8 10.24 22.33 22.53
N LEU A 9 10.85 21.42 21.76
CA LEU A 9 10.85 21.53 20.30
C LEU A 9 9.39 21.46 19.81
N PRO A 10 8.95 22.37 18.93
CA PRO A 10 7.65 22.25 18.31
C PRO A 10 7.59 20.90 17.56
N PRO A 11 6.45 20.18 17.59
CA PRO A 11 6.30 18.96 16.83
C PRO A 11 6.58 19.27 15.36
N LEU A 12 7.42 18.44 14.72
CA LEU A 12 7.64 18.45 13.27
C LEU A 12 6.27 18.41 12.59
N THR A 13 5.78 19.57 12.14
CA THR A 13 4.37 19.72 11.76
C THR A 13 4.03 19.04 10.44
N PHE A 14 5.03 18.62 9.65
CA PHE A 14 4.82 17.86 8.43
C PHE A 14 5.90 16.77 8.26
N PRO A 15 5.52 15.49 8.10
CA PRO A 15 6.46 14.48 7.64
C PRO A 15 6.94 14.85 6.23
N PRO A 16 8.23 14.66 5.90
CA PRO A 16 8.76 15.00 4.59
C PRO A 16 8.02 14.22 3.49
N ALA A 17 7.87 14.81 2.29
CA ALA A 17 7.01 14.31 1.21
C ALA A 17 7.24 12.83 0.79
N TRP A 18 8.42 12.28 1.05
CA TRP A 18 8.78 10.89 0.76
C TRP A 18 8.53 9.91 1.94
N ALA A 19 8.31 10.44 3.16
CA ALA A 19 7.88 9.72 4.36
C ALA A 19 6.35 9.67 4.50
N VAL A 20 5.63 10.32 3.58
CA VAL A 20 4.20 10.08 3.39
C VAL A 20 4.08 8.65 2.86
N GLU A 21 3.67 7.72 3.72
CA GLU A 21 3.26 6.38 3.32
C GLU A 21 2.31 6.54 2.14
N LEU A 22 2.66 5.97 0.98
CA LEU A 22 1.79 6.02 -0.18
C LEU A 22 0.48 5.38 0.24
N PRO A 23 -0.66 6.10 0.17
CA PRO A 23 -1.94 5.49 0.47
C PRO A 23 -2.11 4.28 -0.44
N LEU A 24 -2.72 3.22 0.09
CA LEU A 24 -3.16 2.07 -0.69
C LEU A 24 -3.81 2.60 -1.97
N MET A 25 -3.23 2.29 -3.13
CA MET A 25 -3.75 2.81 -4.39
C MET A 25 -5.15 2.21 -4.55
N ASN A 26 -6.17 3.08 -4.63
CA ASN A 26 -7.56 2.68 -4.84
C ASN A 26 -7.71 1.76 -6.06
N GLU A 27 -6.82 1.92 -7.05
CA GLU A 27 -6.76 1.07 -8.22
C GLU A 27 -6.38 -0.38 -7.88
N ASP A 28 -5.38 -0.61 -7.03
CA ASP A 28 -4.97 -1.98 -6.66
C ASP A 28 -6.10 -2.73 -5.94
N ILE A 29 -6.84 -2.03 -5.06
CA ILE A 29 -7.99 -2.59 -4.35
C ILE A 29 -9.13 -2.94 -5.33
N ARG A 30 -9.36 -2.11 -6.36
CA ARG A 30 -10.34 -2.39 -7.42
C ARG A 30 -9.95 -3.60 -8.25
N GLN A 31 -8.66 -3.74 -8.60
CA GLN A 31 -8.17 -4.91 -9.32
C GLN A 31 -8.36 -6.20 -8.51
N LEU A 32 -8.05 -6.18 -7.21
CA LEU A 32 -8.35 -7.30 -6.31
C LEU A 32 -9.84 -7.64 -6.29
N GLN A 33 -10.70 -6.61 -6.24
CA GLN A 33 -12.14 -6.78 -6.23
C GLN A 33 -12.65 -7.48 -7.50
N ILE A 34 -12.15 -7.07 -8.67
CA ILE A 34 -12.47 -7.69 -9.97
C ILE A 34 -12.08 -9.17 -9.95
N LYS A 35 -10.87 -9.50 -9.47
CA LYS A 35 -10.40 -10.89 -9.36
C LYS A 35 -11.28 -11.75 -8.44
N VAL A 36 -11.66 -11.23 -7.27
CA VAL A 36 -12.57 -11.92 -6.34
C VAL A 36 -13.96 -12.12 -6.96
N GLN A 37 -14.47 -11.13 -7.70
CA GLN A 37 -15.74 -11.24 -8.41
C GLN A 37 -15.69 -12.32 -9.51
N GLN A 38 -14.58 -12.40 -10.25
CA GLN A 38 -14.38 -13.46 -11.25
C GLN A 38 -14.33 -14.86 -10.60
N ALA A 39 -13.70 -15.00 -9.43
CA ALA A 39 -13.70 -16.25 -8.68
C ALA A 39 -15.11 -16.65 -8.20
N LEU A 40 -15.96 -15.69 -7.83
CA LEU A 40 -17.37 -15.94 -7.49
C LEU A 40 -18.18 -16.43 -8.70
N GLU A 41 -17.92 -15.89 -9.89
CA GLU A 41 -18.54 -16.37 -11.13
C GLU A 41 -18.11 -17.80 -11.45
N ASP A 42 -16.84 -18.13 -11.27
CA ASP A 42 -16.32 -19.49 -11.44
C ASP A 42 -16.98 -20.48 -10.47
N LEU A 43 -17.14 -20.12 -9.18
CA LEU A 43 -17.90 -20.92 -8.22
C LEU A 43 -19.36 -21.09 -8.64
N SER A 44 -19.98 -20.06 -9.23
CA SER A 44 -21.36 -20.13 -9.68
C SER A 44 -21.53 -21.07 -10.88
N GLN A 45 -20.52 -21.16 -11.75
CA GLN A 45 -20.50 -22.14 -12.84
C GLN A 45 -20.42 -23.58 -12.30
N VAL A 46 -19.67 -23.81 -11.22
CA VAL A 46 -19.64 -25.11 -10.51
C VAL A 46 -21.02 -25.46 -9.93
N ALA A 47 -21.79 -24.50 -9.40
CA ALA A 47 -23.19 -24.76 -8.96
C ALA A 47 -24.06 -25.28 -10.10
N ALA A 48 -24.04 -24.58 -11.24
CA ALA A 48 -24.88 -24.90 -12.38
C ALA A 48 -24.62 -26.32 -12.90
N ILE A 49 -23.36 -26.76 -12.80
CA ILE A 49 -22.92 -28.13 -13.10
C ILE A 49 -23.56 -29.15 -12.16
N VAL A 50 -23.59 -28.86 -10.86
CA VAL A 50 -24.08 -29.77 -9.81
C VAL A 50 -25.61 -29.86 -9.82
N ASP A 51 -26.29 -28.76 -10.12
CA ASP A 51 -27.76 -28.71 -10.22
C ASP A 51 -28.28 -29.28 -11.55
N GLY A 52 -27.47 -29.26 -12.60
CA GLY A 52 -27.80 -29.77 -13.93
C GLY A 52 -27.70 -31.29 -14.04
N LYS A 53 -28.78 -32.02 -13.72
CA LYS A 53 -28.92 -33.49 -13.87
C LYS A 53 -28.63 -34.11 -15.26
N ARG A 54 -28.18 -33.36 -16.29
CA ARG A 54 -28.12 -33.83 -17.68
C ARG A 54 -26.84 -33.57 -18.49
N TYR A 55 -25.75 -33.05 -17.92
CA TYR A 55 -24.58 -32.68 -18.73
C TYR A 55 -23.22 -33.09 -18.14
N ILE A 56 -23.05 -34.35 -17.75
CA ILE A 56 -21.76 -34.89 -17.30
C ILE A 56 -20.63 -34.66 -18.35
N ASN A 57 -20.95 -34.62 -19.64
CA ASN A 57 -19.96 -34.46 -20.71
C ASN A 57 -19.41 -33.02 -20.87
N SER A 58 -20.19 -31.96 -20.59
CA SER A 58 -19.64 -30.59 -20.62
C SER A 58 -18.86 -30.26 -19.34
N VAL A 59 -19.23 -30.90 -18.22
CA VAL A 59 -18.57 -30.80 -16.91
C VAL A 59 -17.14 -31.33 -16.94
N LEU A 60 -16.92 -32.47 -17.61
CA LEU A 60 -15.60 -33.06 -17.81
C LEU A 60 -14.65 -32.20 -18.65
N LEU A 61 -15.19 -31.36 -19.53
CA LEU A 61 -14.42 -30.49 -20.41
C LEU A 61 -14.14 -29.11 -19.80
N ALA A 62 -15.06 -28.57 -18.99
CA ALA A 62 -14.90 -27.27 -18.34
C ALA A 62 -14.06 -27.32 -17.05
N GLY A 63 -14.12 -28.41 -16.28
CA GLY A 63 -13.48 -28.53 -14.97
C GLY A 63 -11.96 -28.74 -14.98
N LYS A 64 -11.38 -29.18 -16.10
CA LYS A 64 -9.95 -29.55 -16.15
C LYS A 64 -8.96 -28.37 -16.18
N ASN A 65 -9.43 -27.14 -16.42
CA ASN A 65 -8.54 -26.01 -16.71
C ASN A 65 -8.68 -24.80 -15.76
N LYS A 66 -9.55 -24.86 -14.74
CA LYS A 66 -9.75 -23.73 -13.81
C LYS A 66 -9.13 -24.02 -12.44
N GLU A 67 -7.80 -24.01 -12.41
CA GLU A 67 -7.06 -23.93 -11.13
C GLU A 67 -7.46 -22.64 -10.38
N PRO A 68 -7.39 -22.62 -9.03
CA PRO A 68 -7.73 -21.46 -8.19
C PRO A 68 -6.74 -20.27 -8.31
N LYS A 69 -6.13 -20.05 -9.49
CA LYS A 69 -5.08 -19.06 -9.75
C LYS A 69 -5.49 -17.64 -9.35
N LEU A 70 -6.74 -17.27 -9.61
CA LEU A 70 -7.24 -15.92 -9.30
C LEU A 70 -7.21 -15.62 -7.79
N LEU A 71 -7.55 -16.59 -6.94
CA LEU A 71 -7.50 -16.40 -5.48
C LEU A 71 -6.07 -16.47 -4.94
N GLU A 72 -5.21 -17.28 -5.56
CA GLU A 72 -3.79 -17.30 -5.24
C GLU A 72 -3.12 -15.95 -5.58
N GLU A 73 -3.44 -15.37 -6.73
CA GLU A 73 -3.00 -14.02 -7.10
C GLU A 73 -3.48 -12.97 -6.09
N VAL A 74 -4.76 -13.02 -5.69
CA VAL A 74 -5.32 -12.12 -4.67
C VAL A 74 -4.57 -12.25 -3.33
N GLN A 75 -4.27 -13.47 -2.88
CA GLN A 75 -3.46 -13.68 -1.68
C GLN A 75 -2.06 -13.08 -1.82
N ASN A 76 -1.38 -13.34 -2.92
CA ASN A 76 -0.02 -12.87 -3.15
C ASN A 76 0.03 -11.34 -3.22
N GLU A 77 -0.92 -10.72 -3.92
CA GLU A 77 -1.06 -9.26 -3.96
C GLU A 77 -1.33 -8.67 -2.57
N LEU A 78 -2.29 -9.21 -1.82
CA LEU A 78 -2.58 -8.75 -0.45
C LEU A 78 -1.40 -8.92 0.51
N ARG A 79 -0.60 -9.97 0.35
CA ARG A 79 0.64 -10.18 1.14
C ARG A 79 1.71 -9.16 0.81
N ASN A 80 1.83 -8.79 -0.47
CA ASN A 80 2.81 -7.81 -0.94
C ASN A 80 2.39 -6.35 -0.70
N MET A 81 1.09 -6.10 -0.49
CA MET A 81 0.59 -4.77 -0.14
C MET A 81 1.19 -4.26 1.18
N LYS A 82 1.55 -2.98 1.18
CA LYS A 82 1.93 -2.22 2.36
C LYS A 82 0.92 -1.11 2.56
N CYS A 83 0.60 -0.82 3.81
CA CYS A 83 -0.38 0.18 4.17
C CYS A 83 0.08 0.94 5.41
N SER A 84 -0.60 2.05 5.69
CA SER A 84 -0.31 2.83 6.87
C SER A 84 -0.64 2.09 8.16
N THR A 85 -0.08 2.58 9.27
CA THR A 85 -0.33 1.99 10.61
C THR A 85 -1.84 1.90 10.92
N ASP A 86 -2.62 2.89 10.49
CA ASP A 86 -4.08 2.92 10.69
C ASP A 86 -4.83 1.88 9.84
N GLN A 87 -4.27 1.49 8.70
CA GLN A 87 -4.84 0.52 7.76
C GLN A 87 -4.31 -0.90 7.97
N THR A 88 -3.30 -1.11 8.81
CA THR A 88 -2.64 -2.41 9.01
C THR A 88 -3.61 -3.48 9.50
N LYS A 89 -4.46 -3.14 10.48
CA LYS A 89 -5.48 -4.08 10.99
C LYS A 89 -6.47 -4.52 9.91
N TRP A 90 -6.84 -3.61 9.02
CA TRP A 90 -7.75 -3.89 7.91
C TRP A 90 -7.11 -4.82 6.87
N LEU A 91 -5.86 -4.56 6.53
CA LEU A 91 -5.10 -5.37 5.57
C LEU A 91 -4.86 -6.79 6.12
N ASP A 92 -4.53 -6.92 7.40
CA ASP A 92 -4.35 -8.24 8.03
C ASP A 92 -5.65 -9.06 8.07
N GLN A 93 -6.79 -8.39 8.29
CA GLN A 93 -8.10 -9.02 8.14
C GLN A 93 -8.35 -9.46 6.69
N ALA A 94 -8.07 -8.60 5.71
CA ALA A 94 -8.22 -8.95 4.29
C ALA A 94 -7.35 -10.16 3.89
N ARG A 95 -6.10 -10.23 4.36
CA ARG A 95 -5.19 -11.37 4.16
C ARG A 95 -5.77 -12.66 4.75
N THR A 96 -6.24 -12.59 6.00
CA THR A 96 -6.88 -13.73 6.68
C THR A 96 -8.12 -14.21 5.92
N LEU A 97 -8.91 -13.27 5.37
CA LEU A 97 -10.08 -13.61 4.57
C LEU A 97 -9.71 -14.23 3.22
N ALA A 98 -8.67 -13.73 2.57
CA ALA A 98 -8.15 -14.32 1.34
C ALA A 98 -7.62 -15.74 1.56
N ASP A 99 -6.88 -15.98 2.64
CA ASP A 99 -6.42 -17.32 3.04
C ASP A 99 -7.59 -18.28 3.28
N ASN A 100 -8.61 -17.82 3.98
CA ASN A 100 -9.81 -18.61 4.24
C ASN A 100 -10.61 -18.91 2.97
N ALA A 101 -10.74 -17.92 2.07
CA ALA A 101 -11.46 -18.06 0.81
C ALA A 101 -10.74 -19.03 -0.12
N TYR A 102 -9.42 -18.88 -0.27
CA TYR A 102 -8.57 -19.79 -1.04
C TYR A 102 -8.70 -21.23 -0.55
N ALA A 103 -8.53 -21.47 0.76
CA ALA A 103 -8.61 -22.82 1.33
C ALA A 103 -9.97 -23.49 1.07
N SER A 104 -11.07 -22.73 1.14
CA SER A 104 -12.40 -23.28 0.84
C SER A 104 -12.64 -23.50 -0.66
N PHE A 105 -12.10 -22.66 -1.52
CA PHE A 105 -12.17 -22.86 -2.96
C PHE A 105 -11.37 -24.11 -3.37
N ASP A 106 -10.14 -24.25 -2.87
CA ASP A 106 -9.28 -25.41 -3.13
C ASP A 106 -9.96 -26.72 -2.68
N GLU A 107 -10.54 -26.74 -1.48
CA GLU A 107 -11.29 -27.92 -1.02
C GLU A 107 -12.50 -28.24 -1.92
N CYS A 108 -13.26 -27.22 -2.33
CA CYS A 108 -14.36 -27.40 -3.28
C CYS A 108 -13.87 -27.98 -4.61
N PHE A 109 -12.74 -27.49 -5.12
CA PHE A 109 -12.13 -27.98 -6.36
C PHE A 109 -11.63 -29.42 -6.22
N ARG A 110 -10.97 -29.76 -5.10
CA ARG A 110 -10.49 -31.12 -4.80
C ARG A 110 -11.64 -32.12 -4.70
N VAL A 111 -12.70 -31.80 -3.97
CA VAL A 111 -13.87 -32.67 -3.84
C VAL A 111 -14.56 -32.87 -5.19
N THR A 112 -14.68 -31.80 -5.99
CA THR A 112 -15.26 -31.87 -7.34
C THR A 112 -14.41 -32.74 -8.27
N THR A 113 -13.10 -32.53 -8.28
CA THR A 113 -12.15 -33.31 -9.10
C THR A 113 -12.17 -34.78 -8.71
N HIS A 114 -12.17 -35.08 -7.41
CA HIS A 114 -12.27 -36.45 -6.90
C HIS A 114 -13.57 -37.11 -7.35
N PHE A 115 -14.70 -36.42 -7.22
CA PHE A 115 -15.99 -36.92 -7.67
C PHE A 115 -16.02 -37.19 -9.18
N VAL A 116 -15.48 -36.28 -9.99
CA VAL A 116 -15.38 -36.44 -11.44
C VAL A 116 -14.58 -37.70 -11.82
N ASN A 117 -13.50 -37.99 -11.10
CA ASN A 117 -12.71 -39.20 -11.32
C ASN A 117 -13.44 -40.49 -10.91
N LEU A 118 -14.35 -40.41 -9.94
CA LEU A 118 -15.14 -41.55 -9.47
C LEU A 118 -16.38 -41.84 -10.34
N LEU A 119 -16.87 -40.85 -11.10
CA LEU A 119 -18.10 -40.94 -11.90
C LEU A 119 -18.31 -42.25 -12.68
N PRO A 120 -17.30 -42.88 -13.31
CA PRO A 120 -17.51 -44.13 -14.07
C PRO A 120 -18.02 -45.30 -13.22
N ASN A 121 -17.81 -45.29 -11.90
CA ASN A 121 -18.01 -46.45 -11.02
C ASN A 121 -18.89 -46.18 -9.79
N VAL A 122 -19.47 -44.99 -9.66
CA VAL A 122 -20.20 -44.56 -8.44
C VAL A 122 -21.63 -45.10 -8.41
N LYS A 123 -22.03 -45.68 -7.27
CA LYS A 123 -23.42 -46.09 -7.03
C LYS A 123 -24.32 -44.88 -6.81
N GLU A 124 -25.61 -44.95 -7.16
CA GLU A 124 -26.54 -43.81 -7.04
C GLU A 124 -26.59 -43.20 -5.63
N ALA A 125 -26.55 -44.02 -4.57
CA ALA A 125 -26.55 -43.52 -3.19
C ALA A 125 -25.28 -42.73 -2.84
N GLU A 126 -24.12 -43.18 -3.32
CA GLU A 126 -22.83 -42.49 -3.16
C GLU A 126 -22.80 -41.21 -4.00
N PHE A 127 -23.37 -41.25 -5.21
CA PHE A 127 -23.53 -40.08 -6.08
C PHE A 127 -24.23 -38.93 -5.35
N ARG A 128 -25.41 -39.20 -4.77
CA ARG A 128 -26.18 -38.17 -4.03
C ARG A 128 -25.40 -37.61 -2.86
N ARG A 129 -24.66 -38.46 -2.13
CA ARG A 129 -23.83 -38.02 -1.00
C ARG A 129 -22.72 -37.07 -1.46
N HIS A 130 -22.03 -37.41 -2.57
CA HIS A 130 -20.98 -36.55 -3.12
C HIS A 130 -21.53 -35.21 -3.62
N ILE A 131 -22.69 -35.20 -4.27
CA ILE A 131 -23.36 -33.97 -4.71
C ILE A 131 -23.64 -33.04 -3.52
N ILE A 132 -24.23 -33.56 -2.43
CA ILE A 132 -24.50 -32.77 -1.23
C ILE A 132 -23.20 -32.20 -0.64
N ASN A 133 -22.12 -32.99 -0.64
CA ASN A 133 -20.83 -32.55 -0.11
C ASN A 133 -20.23 -31.43 -0.97
N ILE A 134 -20.30 -31.54 -2.31
CA ILE A 134 -19.85 -30.50 -3.24
C ILE A 134 -20.66 -29.21 -3.02
N GLN A 135 -22.00 -29.30 -2.92
CA GLN A 135 -22.85 -28.13 -2.67
C GLN A 135 -22.45 -27.42 -1.38
N LYS A 136 -22.23 -28.17 -0.30
CA LYS A 136 -21.80 -27.59 0.99
C LYS A 136 -20.42 -26.91 0.91
N CYS A 137 -19.45 -27.54 0.26
CA CYS A 137 -18.12 -26.94 0.04
C CYS A 137 -18.23 -25.66 -0.79
N GLN A 138 -19.06 -25.67 -1.81
CA GLN A 138 -19.28 -24.54 -2.70
C GLN A 138 -19.96 -23.36 -2.00
N GLU A 139 -21.02 -23.60 -1.23
CA GLU A 139 -21.68 -22.57 -0.41
C GLU A 139 -20.71 -21.91 0.57
N THR A 140 -19.86 -22.72 1.20
CA THR A 140 -18.82 -22.24 2.11
C THR A 140 -17.79 -21.36 1.40
N ALA A 141 -17.29 -21.80 0.23
CA ALA A 141 -16.36 -21.04 -0.59
C ALA A 141 -16.97 -19.71 -1.06
N LYS A 142 -18.22 -19.76 -1.54
CA LYS A 142 -18.97 -18.58 -1.98
C LYS A 142 -19.13 -17.56 -0.86
N HIS A 143 -19.58 -17.99 0.32
CA HIS A 143 -19.77 -17.11 1.46
C HIS A 143 -18.47 -16.39 1.86
N LYS A 144 -17.34 -17.10 1.87
CA LYS A 144 -16.03 -16.50 2.20
C LYS A 144 -15.54 -15.52 1.13
N CYS A 145 -15.75 -15.82 -0.15
CA CYS A 145 -15.41 -14.89 -1.23
C CYS A 145 -16.29 -13.64 -1.20
N GLU A 146 -17.59 -13.77 -0.92
CA GLU A 146 -18.50 -12.63 -0.73
C GLU A 146 -18.08 -11.76 0.46
N TYR A 147 -17.66 -12.39 1.56
CA TYR A 147 -17.18 -11.67 2.74
C TYR A 147 -15.89 -10.90 2.45
N LEU A 148 -14.91 -11.51 1.76
CA LEU A 148 -13.72 -10.82 1.28
C LEU A 148 -14.07 -9.65 0.36
N ASN A 149 -14.97 -9.83 -0.61
CA ASN A 149 -15.39 -8.78 -1.54
C ASN A 149 -16.03 -7.59 -0.79
N ASN A 150 -16.89 -7.85 0.18
CA ASN A 150 -17.50 -6.80 1.00
C ASN A 150 -16.47 -6.05 1.85
N HIS A 151 -15.46 -6.76 2.38
CA HIS A 151 -14.35 -6.16 3.11
C HIS A 151 -13.52 -5.23 2.23
N LEU A 152 -13.20 -5.65 1.00
CA LEU A 152 -12.50 -4.82 0.01
C LEU A 152 -13.32 -3.57 -0.38
N LYS A 153 -14.64 -3.69 -0.54
CA LYS A 153 -15.54 -2.55 -0.79
C LYS A 153 -15.50 -1.53 0.35
N GLN A 154 -15.54 -2.00 1.60
CA GLN A 154 -15.47 -1.12 2.77
C GLN A 154 -14.14 -0.37 2.80
N LEU A 155 -13.04 -1.06 2.49
CA LEU A 155 -11.71 -0.47 2.44
C LEU A 155 -11.60 0.62 1.35
N LEU A 156 -12.15 0.37 0.16
CA LEU A 156 -12.23 1.35 -0.93
C LEU A 156 -13.03 2.60 -0.49
N ASN A 157 -14.20 2.41 0.11
CA ASN A 157 -15.04 3.52 0.57
C ASN A 157 -14.36 4.35 1.68
N SER A 158 -13.64 3.70 2.59
CA SER A 158 -12.87 4.39 3.64
C SER A 158 -11.69 5.18 3.05
N SER A 159 -11.03 4.63 2.03
CA SER A 159 -9.95 5.30 1.30
C SER A 159 -10.46 6.54 0.56
N ASP A 160 -11.55 6.42 -0.19
CA ASP A 160 -12.20 7.54 -0.89
C ASP A 160 -12.65 8.65 0.08
N ALA A 161 -13.10 8.28 1.28
CA ALA A 161 -13.49 9.25 2.32
C ALA A 161 -12.29 10.04 2.86
N LEU A 162 -11.15 9.37 3.08
CA LEU A 162 -9.90 10.00 3.51
C LEU A 162 -9.33 10.92 2.44
N GLU A 163 -9.40 10.53 1.16
CA GLU A 163 -8.97 11.35 0.04
C GLU A 163 -9.78 12.65 -0.02
N LYS A 164 -11.12 12.56 0.05
CA LYS A 164 -12.00 13.74 0.11
C LYS A 164 -11.76 14.62 1.32
N GLN A 165 -11.51 14.02 2.50
CA GLN A 165 -11.19 14.78 3.70
C GLN A 165 -9.87 15.54 3.53
N THR A 166 -8.87 14.93 2.91
CA THR A 166 -7.58 15.55 2.63
C THR A 166 -7.71 16.70 1.64
N GLU A 167 -8.50 16.52 0.57
CA GLU A 167 -8.81 17.58 -0.38
C GLU A 167 -9.51 18.78 0.28
N ASN A 168 -10.50 18.52 1.15
CA ASN A 168 -11.19 19.58 1.89
C ASN A 168 -10.24 20.35 2.82
N ASN A 169 -9.37 19.63 3.55
CA ASN A 169 -8.37 20.27 4.41
C ASN A 169 -7.38 21.14 3.60
N LEU A 170 -7.01 20.71 2.39
CA LEU A 170 -6.16 21.51 1.49
C LEU A 170 -6.85 22.78 0.98
N ILE A 171 -8.17 22.72 0.73
CA ILE A 171 -8.97 23.90 0.36
C ILE A 171 -9.02 24.89 1.53
N ASP A 172 -9.24 24.39 2.75
CA ASP A 172 -9.28 25.24 3.95
C ASP A 172 -7.92 25.93 4.19
N ILE A 173 -6.80 25.21 4.07
CA ILE A 173 -5.46 25.81 4.19
C ILE A 173 -5.25 26.93 3.15
N ARG A 174 -5.70 26.72 1.89
CA ARG A 174 -5.64 27.76 0.84
C ARG A 174 -6.51 28.99 1.15
N SER A 175 -7.59 28.82 1.91
CA SER A 175 -8.46 29.93 2.30
C SER A 175 -7.85 30.85 3.37
N TYR A 176 -6.89 30.35 4.16
CA TYR A 176 -6.21 31.11 5.22
C TYR A 176 -4.95 31.89 4.76
N GLN A 177 -4.50 31.76 3.51
CA GLN A 177 -3.38 32.54 2.94
C GLN A 177 -3.76 33.21 1.61
N PRO A 178 -4.62 34.24 1.63
CA PRO A 178 -5.05 34.93 0.41
C PRO A 178 -3.91 35.66 -0.33
N ASP A 179 -2.87 36.09 0.38
CA ASP A 179 -1.79 36.93 -0.17
C ASP A 179 -0.77 36.18 -1.05
N ILE A 180 -0.86 34.85 -1.15
CA ILE A 180 0.02 34.03 -2.01
C ILE A 180 -0.55 33.88 -3.44
N GLN A 181 -1.80 34.32 -3.69
CA GLN A 181 -2.45 34.13 -5.00
C GLN A 181 -1.93 35.06 -6.11
N GLU A 182 -1.25 36.16 -5.81
CA GLU A 182 -0.80 37.13 -6.83
C GLU A 182 0.39 36.66 -7.70
N ASN A 183 1.10 35.58 -7.34
CA ASN A 183 2.22 35.06 -8.14
C ASN A 183 1.88 33.84 -9.03
N SER A 184 0.62 33.40 -9.05
CA SER A 184 0.20 32.20 -9.80
C SER A 184 0.09 32.42 -11.33
N SER A 185 -0.04 33.67 -11.78
CA SER A 185 -0.14 34.05 -13.20
C SER A 185 1.21 34.13 -13.93
N LEU A 186 2.35 34.19 -13.21
CA LEU A 186 3.70 34.20 -13.79
C LEU A 186 4.27 32.80 -14.07
N LEU A 187 3.56 31.73 -13.72
CA LEU A 187 4.02 30.34 -13.86
C LEU A 187 3.51 29.61 -15.12
N LYS A 188 2.76 30.28 -16.00
CA LYS A 188 2.14 29.61 -17.16
C LYS A 188 2.97 29.57 -18.44
N GLU A 189 4.09 30.30 -18.51
CA GLU A 189 4.95 30.31 -19.69
C GLU A 189 6.41 30.25 -19.28
N SER A 190 6.90 29.05 -18.93
CA SER A 190 8.33 28.79 -18.82
C SER A 190 8.68 27.38 -19.31
N PRO A 191 9.79 27.27 -20.07
CA PRO A 191 10.13 26.10 -20.87
C PRO A 191 10.42 24.90 -19.97
N SER A 192 9.80 23.76 -20.28
CA SER A 192 10.02 22.43 -19.68
C SER A 192 10.74 22.46 -18.33
N LEU A 193 10.00 22.73 -17.25
CA LEU A 193 10.49 22.65 -15.88
C LEU A 193 11.21 21.31 -15.70
N ALA A 194 12.54 21.34 -15.76
CA ALA A 194 13.35 20.23 -15.26
C ALA A 194 12.91 20.08 -13.81
N LYS A 195 12.15 19.02 -13.54
CA LYS A 195 11.56 18.70 -12.24
C LYS A 195 12.68 18.82 -11.22
N VAL A 196 12.65 19.89 -10.41
CA VAL A 196 13.74 20.20 -9.48
C VAL A 196 13.90 18.97 -8.58
N ASP A 197 15.07 18.35 -8.69
CA ASP A 197 15.35 17.13 -7.97
C ASP A 197 15.45 17.43 -6.47
N ILE A 198 14.65 16.72 -5.67
CA ILE A 198 14.58 16.89 -4.21
C ILE A 198 15.95 16.68 -3.55
N PHE A 199 16.82 15.83 -4.12
CA PHE A 199 18.16 15.60 -3.56
C PHE A 199 19.09 16.78 -3.80
N SER A 200 18.91 17.51 -4.90
CA SER A 200 19.63 18.75 -5.15
C SER A 200 19.27 19.81 -4.11
N LEU A 201 18.01 19.87 -3.68
CA LEU A 201 17.56 20.75 -2.59
C LEU A 201 18.16 20.34 -1.24
N TYR A 202 18.20 19.04 -0.92
CA TYR A 202 18.83 18.57 0.32
C TYR A 202 20.33 18.86 0.36
N LYS A 203 21.07 18.63 -0.74
CA LYS A 203 22.50 18.99 -0.83
C LYS A 203 22.71 20.49 -0.59
N ALA A 204 21.86 21.34 -1.18
CA ALA A 204 21.90 22.77 -0.95
C ALA A 204 21.59 23.16 0.51
N GLY A 205 20.63 22.50 1.15
CA GLY A 205 20.30 22.70 2.56
C GLY A 205 21.43 22.31 3.50
N VAL A 206 22.11 21.18 3.26
CA VAL A 206 23.30 20.77 4.05
C VAL A 206 24.41 21.80 3.92
N LYS A 207 24.70 22.26 2.70
CA LYS A 207 25.72 23.28 2.48
C LYS A 207 25.42 24.57 3.25
N LYS A 208 24.18 25.06 3.19
CA LYS A 208 23.75 26.23 3.96
C LYS A 208 23.89 26.01 5.47
N LEU A 209 23.53 24.83 5.97
CA LEU A 209 23.68 24.49 7.39
C LEU A 209 25.16 24.56 7.80
N ILE A 210 26.08 24.02 7.00
CA ILE A 210 27.53 24.09 7.25
C ILE A 210 28.01 25.55 7.22
N ASP A 211 27.59 26.31 6.21
CA ASP A 211 27.96 27.72 6.04
C ASP A 211 27.47 28.59 7.22
N GLU A 212 26.24 28.36 7.72
CA GLU A 212 25.65 29.09 8.84
C GLU A 212 26.23 28.68 10.21
N LEU A 213 26.62 27.41 10.40
CA LEU A 213 27.29 26.95 11.64
C LEU A 213 28.72 27.49 11.77
N GLY A 214 29.44 27.57 10.66
CA GLY A 214 30.86 27.94 10.62
C GLY A 214 31.82 26.79 10.95
N ASN A 215 33.08 26.96 10.53
CA ASN A 215 34.11 25.90 10.55
C ASN A 215 34.55 25.46 11.95
N ASP A 216 34.38 26.30 12.97
CA ASP A 216 34.81 26.04 14.34
C ASP A 216 33.68 25.52 15.25
N HIS A 217 32.50 25.22 14.68
CA HIS A 217 31.34 24.80 15.47
C HIS A 217 31.50 23.37 16.00
N SER A 218 31.18 23.16 17.28
CA SER A 218 31.33 21.84 17.93
C SER A 218 30.47 20.74 17.27
N ARG A 219 29.31 21.11 16.71
CA ARG A 219 28.40 20.21 15.98
C ARG A 219 28.72 20.02 14.50
N LEU A 220 29.76 20.68 13.97
CA LEU A 220 30.10 20.57 12.54
C LEU A 220 30.42 19.12 12.15
N VAL A 221 31.09 18.37 13.03
CA VAL A 221 31.43 16.96 12.81
C VAL A 221 30.17 16.10 12.62
N ASP A 222 29.11 16.37 13.38
CA ASP A 222 27.83 15.66 13.23
C ASP A 222 27.21 15.95 11.85
N VAL A 223 27.21 17.21 11.42
CA VAL A 223 26.64 17.62 10.12
C VAL A 223 27.41 17.01 8.96
N LEU A 224 28.74 17.03 9.00
CA LEU A 224 29.58 16.39 7.98
C LEU A 224 29.36 14.86 7.93
N THR A 225 29.11 14.24 9.07
CA THR A 225 28.75 12.81 9.13
C THR A 225 27.39 12.55 8.46
N TYR A 226 26.40 13.41 8.71
CA TYR A 226 25.10 13.30 8.04
C TYR A 226 25.18 13.62 6.54
N GLU A 227 26.03 14.57 6.13
CA GLU A 227 26.29 14.88 4.72
C GLU A 227 26.84 13.65 3.98
N ALA A 228 27.91 13.03 4.49
CA ALA A 228 28.50 11.85 3.89
C ALA A 228 27.48 10.72 3.72
N ARG A 229 26.70 10.44 4.78
CA ARG A 229 25.64 9.42 4.74
C ARG A 229 24.53 9.77 3.76
N LEU A 230 24.16 11.04 3.62
CA LEU A 230 23.15 11.48 2.66
C LEU A 230 23.64 11.25 1.23
N LEU A 231 24.90 11.57 0.94
CA LEU A 231 25.51 11.38 -0.37
C LEU A 231 25.58 9.89 -0.74
N GLU A 232 26.01 9.03 0.19
CA GLU A 232 25.98 7.57 0.01
C GLU A 232 24.56 7.06 -0.29
N ASN A 233 23.58 7.53 0.47
CA ASN A 233 22.17 7.14 0.29
C ASN A 233 21.58 7.60 -1.06
N ILE A 234 22.05 8.72 -1.60
CA ILE A 234 21.66 9.21 -2.94
C ILE A 234 22.33 8.37 -4.03
N ASP A 235 23.63 8.09 -3.90
CA ASP A 235 24.37 7.25 -4.86
C ASP A 235 23.81 5.81 -4.91
N GLU A 236 23.47 5.24 -3.76
CA GLU A 236 22.84 3.92 -3.69
C GLU A 236 21.44 3.91 -4.33
N LYS A 237 20.68 5.01 -4.22
CA LYS A 237 19.39 5.16 -4.91
C LYS A 237 19.58 5.17 -6.42
N GLU A 238 20.57 5.90 -6.92
CA GLU A 238 20.85 6.01 -8.36
C GLU A 238 21.29 4.66 -8.95
N LYS A 239 22.05 3.86 -8.20
CA LYS A 239 22.54 2.54 -8.63
C LYS A 239 21.48 1.44 -8.55
N ASN A 240 20.75 1.38 -7.44
CA ASN A 240 19.92 0.22 -7.09
C ASN A 240 18.41 0.54 -7.04
N GLY A 241 18.02 1.78 -7.29
CA GLY A 241 16.64 2.25 -7.11
C GLY A 241 16.32 2.58 -5.65
N ASP A 242 15.10 3.08 -5.40
CA ASP A 242 14.66 3.52 -4.08
C ASP A 242 13.87 2.39 -3.38
N TYR A 243 14.46 1.75 -2.38
CA TYR A 243 13.82 0.70 -1.58
C TYR A 243 13.61 1.14 -0.13
N GLU A 244 12.85 0.35 0.63
CA GLU A 244 12.41 0.70 1.98
C GLU A 244 13.57 0.98 2.96
N GLY A 245 14.56 0.10 3.02
CA GLY A 245 15.74 0.30 3.88
C GLY A 245 16.48 1.60 3.55
N LEU A 246 16.58 1.94 2.27
CA LEU A 246 17.22 3.17 1.82
C LEU A 246 16.42 4.41 2.23
N ARG A 247 15.08 4.37 2.10
CA ARG A 247 14.18 5.44 2.56
C ARG A 247 14.22 5.61 4.09
N ALA A 248 14.22 4.51 4.84
CA ALA A 248 14.33 4.55 6.30
C ALA A 248 15.68 5.16 6.75
N ASN A 249 16.78 4.77 6.11
CA ASN A 249 18.10 5.38 6.38
C ASN A 249 18.09 6.89 6.05
N ARG A 250 17.49 7.28 4.92
CA ARG A 250 17.30 8.68 4.53
C ARG A 250 16.52 9.48 5.58
N TYR A 251 15.50 8.88 6.19
CA TYR A 251 14.74 9.48 7.29
C TYR A 251 15.61 9.84 8.48
N GLU A 252 16.38 8.88 8.96
CA GLU A 252 17.22 9.07 10.13
C GLU A 252 18.29 10.14 9.88
N ILE A 253 18.84 10.19 8.67
CA ILE A 253 19.80 11.24 8.26
C ILE A 253 19.13 12.62 8.28
N LEU A 254 17.98 12.78 7.61
CA LEU A 254 17.27 14.06 7.54
C LEU A 254 16.74 14.51 8.89
N ARG A 255 16.31 13.58 9.76
CA ARG A 255 15.94 13.86 11.15
C ARG A 255 17.13 14.36 11.96
N GLY A 256 18.30 13.77 11.75
CA GLY A 256 19.56 14.21 12.37
C GLY A 256 19.94 15.64 11.97
N LEU A 257 19.92 15.93 10.66
CA LEU A 257 20.17 17.27 10.11
C LEU A 257 19.17 18.30 10.65
N ASN A 258 17.88 17.96 10.66
CA ASN A 258 16.83 18.83 11.16
C ASN A 258 16.98 19.13 12.65
N ARG A 259 17.37 18.14 13.45
CA ARG A 259 17.65 18.36 14.88
C ARG A 259 18.78 19.37 15.07
N VAL A 260 19.91 19.22 14.36
CA VAL A 260 21.04 20.16 14.47
C VAL A 260 20.63 21.57 13.99
N ALA A 261 19.92 21.68 12.87
CA ALA A 261 19.45 22.96 12.37
C ALA A 261 18.54 23.69 13.37
N LEU A 262 17.60 22.97 14.01
CA LEU A 262 16.71 23.55 15.02
C LEU A 262 17.45 23.94 16.31
N GLU A 263 18.33 23.07 16.79
CA GLU A 263 19.09 23.31 18.03
C GLU A 263 20.04 24.51 17.90
N GLU A 264 20.73 24.64 16.78
CA GLU A 264 21.82 25.61 16.63
C GLU A 264 21.41 26.89 15.89
N LEU A 265 20.49 26.80 14.91
CA LEU A 265 20.08 27.93 14.07
C LEU A 265 18.63 28.38 14.30
N GLY A 266 17.83 27.61 15.04
CA GLY A 266 16.41 27.89 15.25
C GLY A 266 15.55 27.77 13.98
N LYS A 267 16.09 27.18 12.91
CA LYS A 267 15.40 26.94 11.64
C LYS A 267 15.28 25.44 11.41
N SER A 268 14.19 25.00 10.80
CA SER A 268 14.09 23.64 10.29
C SER A 268 15.03 23.42 9.11
N PHE A 269 15.44 22.17 8.88
CA PHE A 269 16.25 21.83 7.72
C PHE A 269 15.47 22.02 6.40
N ASN A 270 14.15 21.87 6.42
CA ASN A 270 13.29 22.14 5.26
C ASN A 270 13.35 23.61 4.84
N GLU A 271 13.33 24.55 5.79
CA GLU A 271 13.51 25.99 5.52
C GLU A 271 14.87 26.27 4.88
N LEU A 272 15.94 25.61 5.34
CA LEU A 272 17.27 25.73 4.72
C LEU A 272 17.25 25.19 3.26
N CYS A 273 16.52 24.11 3.01
CA CYS A 273 16.34 23.55 1.67
C CYS A 273 15.44 24.40 0.75
N GLY A 274 14.61 25.28 1.30
CA GLY A 274 13.59 26.03 0.56
C GLY A 274 12.39 25.17 0.16
N ILE A 275 12.01 24.22 1.03
CA ILE A 275 10.87 23.29 0.86
C ILE A 275 9.83 23.57 1.94
#